data_AF-A0A7W1Q8R5-F1
#
_entry.id   AF-A0A7W1Q8R5-F1
#
_cell.length_a   1.000
_cell.length_b   1.000
_cell.length_c   1.000
_cell.angle_alpha   90.00
_cell.angle_beta   90.00
_cell.angle_gamma   90.00
#
_symmetry.space_group_name_H-M   'P 1'
#
loop_
_entity.id
_entity.type
_entity.pdbx_description
1 polymer ?
#
loop_
_entity_poly.entity_id
_entity_poly.type
_entity_poly.pdbx_seq_one_letter_code
_entity_poly.pdbx_strand_id
1 'polypeptide(L)'
;MSRTKLHLLVPLAALGALVFASLSYAQATVGTFYQQETFTGIESEFVCQPSPIGVVTNTVTESGHFVITDQGVHIRGTAIQDYRIDFADGTYLLSVSPSHFERTATSSVEVFTEAQQDRGTLYSADGQVIGIVSVFTLTHITWRDSNGNGVPDPGEFTSEVSQFRVTCP
;
A
#
# COMPACT_ATOMS: atom_id res chain seq x y z
N MET A 1 -16.33 -0.20 -92.81
CA MET A 1 -16.60 0.80 -91.75
C MET A 1 -16.88 0.03 -90.47
N SER A 2 -16.44 0.33 -89.25
CA SER A 2 -15.52 1.28 -88.65
C SER A 2 -15.47 0.86 -87.16
N ARG A 3 -14.27 0.76 -86.58
CA ARG A 3 -13.87 1.01 -85.18
C ARG A 3 -14.75 0.54 -84.00
N THR A 4 -14.12 -0.31 -83.16
CA THR A 4 -13.79 -0.07 -81.73
C THR A 4 -14.88 0.52 -80.79
N LYS A 5 -15.23 -0.18 -79.70
CA LYS A 5 -14.77 0.13 -78.32
C LYS A 5 -15.44 -0.74 -77.24
N LEU A 6 -14.55 -1.16 -76.33
CA LEU A 6 -14.74 -1.71 -74.99
C LEU A 6 -15.62 -0.78 -74.12
N HIS A 7 -16.63 -1.32 -73.43
CA HIS A 7 -17.20 -0.68 -72.25
C HIS A 7 -17.37 -1.68 -71.10
N LEU A 8 -16.69 -1.29 -70.03
CA LEU A 8 -16.59 -1.81 -68.67
C LEU A 8 -17.97 -2.07 -68.02
N LEU A 9 -18.12 -3.21 -67.34
CA LEU A 9 -19.08 -3.42 -66.25
C LEU A 9 -18.42 -4.32 -65.19
N VAL A 10 -18.04 -3.69 -64.07
CA VAL A 10 -17.63 -4.25 -62.76
C VAL A 10 -18.85 -3.97 -61.84
N PRO A 11 -19.25 -4.81 -60.85
CA PRO A 11 -18.40 -5.47 -59.85
C PRO A 11 -18.78 -6.93 -59.46
N LEU A 12 -17.79 -7.71 -59.01
CA LEU A 12 -18.05 -8.86 -58.15
C LEU A 12 -17.33 -8.67 -56.81
N ALA A 13 -18.12 -8.79 -55.75
CA ALA A 13 -17.80 -8.46 -54.37
C ALA A 13 -16.60 -9.24 -53.82
N ALA A 14 -15.63 -8.51 -53.25
CA ALA A 14 -14.70 -9.04 -52.27
C ALA A 14 -15.35 -8.90 -50.89
N LEU A 15 -15.85 -9.99 -50.34
CA LEU A 15 -16.44 -10.06 -49.02
C LEU A 15 -15.99 -11.36 -48.35
N GLY A 16 -15.35 -11.23 -47.19
CA GLY A 16 -15.21 -12.34 -46.25
C GLY A 16 -13.82 -12.52 -45.67
N ALA A 17 -13.72 -12.29 -44.36
CA ALA A 17 -12.63 -12.63 -43.45
C ALA A 17 -11.47 -11.64 -43.29
N LEU A 18 -11.79 -10.37 -42.99
CA LEU A 18 -11.06 -9.71 -41.91
C LEU A 18 -11.43 -10.44 -40.61
N VAL A 19 -10.58 -11.41 -40.23
CA VAL A 19 -10.53 -11.88 -38.85
C VAL A 19 -10.09 -10.65 -38.04
N PHE A 20 -11.06 -9.95 -37.45
CA PHE A 20 -10.79 -9.14 -36.28
C PHE A 20 -10.32 -10.12 -35.22
N ALA A 21 -9.00 -10.30 -35.11
CA ALA A 21 -8.43 -10.64 -33.83
C ALA A 21 -8.81 -9.47 -32.92
N SER A 22 -9.94 -9.63 -32.21
CA SER A 22 -10.32 -8.75 -31.13
C SER A 22 -9.18 -8.82 -30.13
N LEU A 23 -8.28 -7.85 -30.19
CA LEU A 23 -7.30 -7.61 -29.15
C LEU A 23 -8.08 -7.14 -27.92
N SER A 24 -8.67 -8.09 -27.18
CA SER A 24 -9.21 -7.86 -25.85
C SER A 24 -8.04 -7.72 -24.89
N TYR A 25 -7.24 -6.67 -25.04
CA TYR A 25 -6.40 -6.21 -23.95
C TYR A 25 -7.32 -5.44 -23.02
N ALA A 26 -7.76 -6.06 -21.93
CA ALA A 26 -8.17 -5.28 -20.77
C ALA A 26 -7.03 -4.31 -20.48
N GLN A 27 -7.26 -3.01 -20.68
CA GLN A 27 -6.22 -2.00 -20.52
C GLN A 27 -5.87 -1.94 -19.04
N ALA A 28 -4.66 -2.36 -18.69
CA ALA A 28 -4.13 -2.21 -17.34
C ALA A 28 -3.24 -0.96 -17.31
N THR A 29 -3.48 -0.07 -16.36
CA THR A 29 -2.58 1.04 -16.05
C THR A 29 -1.58 0.55 -15.01
N VAL A 30 -0.30 0.47 -15.38
CA VAL A 30 0.79 0.06 -14.49
C VAL A 30 1.69 1.25 -14.23
N GLY A 31 2.13 1.42 -13.00
CA GLY A 31 3.04 2.51 -12.64
C GLY A 31 3.80 2.27 -11.35
N THR A 32 4.56 3.28 -10.98
CA THR A 32 5.31 3.37 -9.72
C THR A 32 4.85 4.57 -8.93
N PHE A 33 5.02 4.53 -7.61
CA PHE A 33 4.80 5.68 -6.74
C PHE A 33 5.99 5.88 -5.80
N TYR A 34 6.15 7.13 -5.37
CA TYR A 34 7.07 7.54 -4.32
C TYR A 34 6.41 8.68 -3.55
N GLN A 35 6.46 8.60 -2.23
CA GLN A 35 5.88 9.55 -1.31
C GLN A 35 6.79 9.68 -0.09
N GLN A 36 6.91 10.89 0.44
CA GLN A 36 7.58 11.13 1.70
C GLN A 36 6.86 12.22 2.47
N GLU A 37 6.55 11.95 3.73
CA GLU A 37 5.84 12.87 4.62
C GLU A 37 6.45 12.85 6.02
N THR A 38 6.45 14.01 6.66
CA THR A 38 6.90 14.16 8.05
C THR A 38 5.75 14.67 8.89
N PHE A 39 5.54 14.06 10.05
CA PHE A 39 4.51 14.49 10.99
C PHE A 39 5.03 14.44 12.43
N THR A 40 4.33 15.16 13.29
CA THR A 40 4.51 15.12 14.74
C THR A 40 3.23 14.66 15.41
N GLY A 41 3.34 13.87 16.47
CA GLY A 41 2.20 13.32 17.18
C GLY A 41 2.50 13.04 18.65
N ILE A 42 1.53 12.43 19.32
CA ILE A 42 1.67 11.96 20.69
C ILE A 42 1.59 10.43 20.66
N GLU A 43 2.61 9.77 21.19
CA GLU A 43 2.54 8.37 21.59
C GLU A 43 1.99 8.36 23.03
N SER A 44 0.87 7.68 23.25
CA SER A 44 0.19 7.69 24.55
C SER A 44 0.37 6.41 25.36
N GLU A 45 0.83 5.32 24.73
CA GLU A 45 0.83 3.98 25.29
C GLU A 45 2.16 3.25 25.06
N PHE A 46 3.29 3.95 25.18
CA PHE A 46 4.60 3.33 24.99
C PHE A 46 4.93 2.33 26.11
N VAL A 47 4.77 1.04 25.83
CA VAL A 47 4.89 -0.05 26.81
C VAL A 47 6.29 -0.31 27.35
N CYS A 48 7.34 0.23 26.71
CA CYS A 48 8.72 0.01 27.12
C CYS A 48 9.31 1.12 27.99
N GLN A 49 8.51 2.06 28.50
CA GLN A 49 8.96 3.10 29.45
C GLN A 49 7.99 3.28 30.63
N PRO A 50 8.51 3.70 31.82
CA PRO A 50 7.66 4.08 32.95
C PRO A 50 6.80 5.33 32.68
N SER A 51 7.31 6.27 31.86
CA SER A 51 6.54 7.38 31.30
C SER A 51 6.05 6.97 29.90
N PRO A 52 4.81 6.47 29.76
CA PRO A 52 4.34 5.90 28.50
C PRO A 52 3.99 6.96 27.45
N ILE A 53 3.90 8.24 27.85
CA ILE A 53 3.53 9.33 26.95
C ILE A 53 4.81 10.00 26.43
N GLY A 54 4.92 10.10 25.10
CA GLY A 54 6.03 10.76 24.41
C GLY A 54 5.57 11.58 23.22
N VAL A 55 6.37 12.57 22.83
CA VAL A 55 6.18 13.33 21.59
C VAL A 55 6.91 12.61 20.47
N VAL A 56 6.20 12.25 19.42
CA VAL A 56 6.75 11.57 18.25
C VAL A 56 7.06 12.58 17.16
N THR A 57 8.24 12.47 16.57
CA THR A 57 8.56 13.03 15.24
C THR A 57 8.84 11.86 14.32
N ASN A 58 8.10 11.74 13.22
CA ASN A 58 8.21 10.61 12.29
C ASN A 58 8.32 11.12 10.85
N THR A 59 9.22 10.52 10.08
CA THR A 59 9.25 10.65 8.62
C THR A 59 8.94 9.30 8.00
N VAL A 60 7.88 9.25 7.22
CA VAL A 60 7.46 8.06 6.47
C VAL A 60 7.88 8.24 5.02
N THR A 61 8.58 7.25 4.48
CA THR A 61 8.93 7.18 3.06
C THR A 61 8.31 5.92 2.46
N GLU A 62 7.46 6.08 1.46
CA GLU A 62 6.78 4.99 0.78
C GLU A 62 7.19 4.92 -0.69
N SER A 63 7.34 3.71 -1.21
CA SER A 63 7.56 3.51 -2.63
C SER A 63 7.06 2.14 -3.08
N GLY A 64 6.70 2.02 -4.35
CA GLY A 64 6.24 0.75 -4.88
C GLY A 64 5.66 0.83 -6.28
N HIS A 65 4.82 -0.15 -6.58
CA HIS A 65 4.17 -0.35 -7.87
C HIS A 65 2.67 -0.49 -7.70
N PHE A 66 1.93 -0.08 -8.74
CA PHE A 66 0.49 -0.32 -8.82
C PHE A 66 0.10 -0.87 -10.18
N VAL A 67 -1.00 -1.63 -10.19
CA VAL A 67 -1.71 -2.11 -11.37
C VAL A 67 -3.17 -1.77 -11.18
N ILE A 68 -3.74 -1.00 -12.10
CA ILE A 68 -5.17 -0.65 -12.13
C ILE A 68 -5.78 -1.31 -13.36
N THR A 69 -6.92 -1.98 -13.17
CA THR A 69 -7.72 -2.61 -14.20
C THR A 69 -9.18 -2.18 -14.05
N ASP A 70 -10.05 -2.64 -14.94
CA ASP A 70 -11.50 -2.53 -14.80
C ASP A 70 -12.06 -3.34 -13.62
N GLN A 71 -11.32 -4.33 -13.14
CA GLN A 71 -11.70 -5.20 -12.01
C GLN A 71 -11.28 -4.63 -10.65
N GLY A 72 -10.35 -3.67 -10.63
CA GLY A 72 -9.82 -3.11 -9.39
C GLY A 72 -8.38 -2.64 -9.47
N VAL A 73 -7.80 -2.41 -8.30
CA VAL A 73 -6.42 -1.94 -8.10
C VAL A 73 -5.64 -2.93 -7.25
N HIS A 74 -4.39 -3.14 -7.62
CA HIS A 74 -3.40 -3.87 -6.85
C HIS A 74 -2.19 -2.97 -6.64
N ILE A 75 -1.72 -2.85 -5.40
CA ILE A 75 -0.59 -2.03 -4.97
C ILE A 75 0.34 -2.91 -4.16
N ARG A 76 1.64 -2.83 -4.43
CA ARG A 76 2.67 -3.45 -3.60
C ARG A 76 3.80 -2.47 -3.38
N GLY A 77 4.27 -2.36 -2.14
CA GLY A 77 5.29 -1.39 -1.80
C GLY A 77 6.04 -1.70 -0.52
N THR A 78 6.84 -0.73 -0.14
CA THR A 78 7.57 -0.67 1.13
C THR A 78 7.33 0.68 1.77
N ALA A 79 7.19 0.70 3.09
CA ALA A 79 7.30 1.92 3.88
C ALA A 79 8.56 1.85 4.75
N ILE A 80 9.21 2.98 4.98
CA ILE A 80 10.25 3.14 6.00
C ILE A 80 9.82 4.31 6.88
N GLN A 81 9.69 4.06 8.17
CA GLN A 81 9.43 5.09 9.16
C GLN A 81 10.71 5.35 9.96
N ASP A 82 11.24 6.56 9.87
CA ASP A 82 12.32 7.05 10.71
C ASP A 82 11.69 7.92 11.79
N TYR A 83 11.64 7.42 13.03
CA TYR A 83 10.97 8.11 14.12
C TYR A 83 11.80 8.27 15.38
N ARG A 84 11.53 9.38 16.06
CA ARG A 84 12.04 9.73 17.38
C ARG A 84 10.86 9.91 18.33
N ILE A 85 10.96 9.35 19.53
CA ILE A 85 10.02 9.58 20.63
C ILE A 85 10.77 10.25 21.76
N ASP A 86 10.34 11.45 22.17
CA ASP A 86 10.88 12.17 23.32
C ASP A 86 9.93 12.03 24.51
N PHE A 87 10.41 11.51 25.63
CA PHE A 87 9.63 11.30 26.85
C PHE A 87 9.83 12.44 27.85
N ALA A 88 8.88 12.58 28.79
CA ALA A 88 8.88 13.69 29.75
C ALA A 88 10.04 13.64 30.76
N ASP A 89 10.61 12.45 31.01
CA ASP A 89 11.78 12.26 31.88
C ASP A 89 13.12 12.53 31.16
N GLY A 90 13.07 12.96 29.90
CA GLY A 90 14.22 13.26 29.06
C GLY A 90 14.82 12.06 28.35
N THR A 91 14.36 10.83 28.63
CA THR A 91 14.71 9.68 27.80
C THR A 91 14.15 9.85 26.39
N TYR A 92 14.77 9.19 25.41
CA TYR A 92 14.25 9.22 24.04
C TYR A 92 14.56 7.93 23.29
N LEU A 93 13.66 7.56 22.38
CA LEU A 93 13.82 6.45 21.45
C LEU A 93 14.20 7.00 20.08
N LEU A 94 15.20 6.41 19.43
CA LEU A 94 15.44 6.56 17.98
C LEU A 94 15.20 5.22 17.32
N SER A 95 14.35 5.17 16.29
CA SER A 95 13.95 3.93 15.66
C SER A 95 13.80 4.08 14.15
N VAL A 96 14.04 2.96 13.47
CA VAL A 96 13.71 2.78 12.06
C VAL A 96 12.78 1.58 11.96
N SER A 97 11.70 1.74 11.21
CA SER A 97 10.68 0.72 10.99
C SER A 97 10.44 0.53 9.49
N PRO A 98 11.17 -0.40 8.86
CA PRO A 98 10.83 -0.88 7.53
C PRO A 98 9.57 -1.76 7.57
N SER A 99 8.74 -1.63 6.55
CA SER A 99 7.62 -2.52 6.26
C SER A 99 7.54 -2.90 4.78
N HIS A 100 6.89 -4.02 4.52
CA HIS A 100 6.43 -4.43 3.20
C HIS A 100 4.91 -4.55 3.24
N PHE A 101 4.23 -3.91 2.27
CA PHE A 101 2.78 -3.95 2.20
C PHE A 101 2.26 -4.32 0.82
N GLU A 102 1.05 -4.84 0.82
CA GLU A 102 0.27 -5.16 -0.37
C GLU A 102 -1.19 -4.79 -0.12
N ARG A 103 -1.82 -4.16 -1.12
CA ARG A 103 -3.24 -3.80 -1.11
C ARG A 103 -3.88 -4.24 -2.41
N THR A 104 -4.95 -5.01 -2.31
CA THR A 104 -5.81 -5.34 -3.46
C THR A 104 -7.22 -4.87 -3.16
N ALA A 105 -7.79 -4.04 -4.04
CA ALA A 105 -9.14 -3.52 -3.88
C ALA A 105 -9.94 -3.66 -5.18
N THR A 106 -11.21 -4.04 -5.03
CA THR A 106 -12.24 -4.13 -6.07
C THR A 106 -13.40 -3.21 -5.69
N SER A 107 -14.52 -3.26 -6.40
CA SER A 107 -15.70 -2.46 -6.06
C SER A 107 -16.36 -2.80 -4.72
N SER A 108 -16.09 -3.97 -4.14
CA SER A 108 -16.78 -4.44 -2.93
C SER A 108 -15.88 -5.16 -1.91
N VAL A 109 -14.60 -5.34 -2.23
CA VAL A 109 -13.64 -6.01 -1.35
C VAL A 109 -12.31 -5.30 -1.41
N GLU A 110 -11.72 -5.07 -0.25
CA GLU A 110 -10.34 -4.63 -0.07
C GLU A 110 -9.61 -5.60 0.86
N VAL A 111 -8.38 -5.95 0.49
CA VAL A 111 -7.46 -6.73 1.31
C VAL A 111 -6.17 -5.95 1.42
N PHE A 112 -5.72 -5.72 2.64
CA PHE A 112 -4.45 -5.08 2.98
C PHE A 112 -3.63 -6.02 3.84
N THR A 113 -2.36 -6.21 3.47
CA THR A 113 -1.39 -6.94 4.28
C THR A 113 -0.14 -6.11 4.46
N GLU A 114 0.38 -6.05 5.67
CA GLU A 114 1.64 -5.38 5.98
C GLU A 114 2.45 -6.17 7.00
N ALA A 115 3.73 -6.37 6.72
CA ALA A 115 4.70 -6.89 7.66
C ALA A 115 5.71 -5.80 8.00
N GLN A 116 5.81 -5.44 9.27
CA GLN A 116 6.64 -4.36 9.79
C GLN A 116 7.58 -4.89 10.87
N GLN A 117 8.83 -4.41 10.86
CA GLN A 117 9.80 -4.74 11.89
C GLN A 117 10.60 -3.50 12.33
N ASP A 118 10.35 -3.07 13.55
CA ASP A 118 11.01 -1.95 14.19
C ASP A 118 12.24 -2.43 14.96
N ARG A 119 13.30 -1.61 14.90
CA ARG A 119 14.41 -1.73 15.83
C ARG A 119 14.86 -0.34 16.28
N GLY A 120 14.52 -0.01 17.52
CA GLY A 120 14.88 1.25 18.14
C GLY A 120 15.94 1.11 19.23
N THR A 121 16.73 2.16 19.40
CA THR A 121 17.66 2.32 20.51
C THR A 121 17.10 3.35 21.47
N LEU A 122 17.00 2.96 22.74
CA LEU A 122 16.52 3.81 23.81
C LEU A 122 17.72 4.47 24.49
N TYR A 123 17.62 5.77 24.70
CA TYR A 123 18.64 6.60 25.29
C TYR A 123 18.13 7.26 26.57
N SER A 124 19.02 7.41 27.55
CA SER A 124 18.81 8.26 28.72
C SER A 124 18.87 9.74 28.36
N ALA A 125 18.49 10.61 29.30
CA ALA A 125 18.52 12.07 29.13
C ALA A 125 19.94 12.64 28.85
N ASP A 126 20.99 11.97 29.31
CA ASP A 126 22.39 12.31 29.03
C ASP A 126 22.94 11.63 27.76
N GLY A 127 22.08 10.93 27.00
CA GLY A 127 22.43 10.32 25.71
C GLY A 127 23.15 8.98 25.80
N GLN A 128 23.14 8.32 26.96
CA GLN A 128 23.66 6.95 27.08
C GLN A 128 22.64 5.94 26.57
N VAL A 129 23.11 4.88 25.90
CA VAL A 129 22.23 3.78 25.49
C VAL A 129 21.81 3.01 26.73
N ILE A 130 20.50 2.93 26.95
CA ILE A 130 19.90 2.20 28.07
C ILE A 130 19.13 0.95 27.62
N GLY A 131 18.95 0.77 26.31
CA GLY A 131 18.28 -0.42 25.82
C GLY A 131 17.99 -0.46 24.34
N ILE A 132 17.45 -1.60 23.90
CA ILE A 132 16.94 -1.80 22.55
C ILE A 132 15.46 -2.16 22.65
N VAL A 133 14.64 -1.48 21.85
CA VAL A 133 13.23 -1.81 21.65
C VAL A 133 13.08 -2.45 20.28
N SER A 134 12.29 -3.52 20.19
CA SER A 134 11.96 -4.12 18.89
C SER A 134 10.49 -4.43 18.83
N VAL A 135 9.85 -4.07 17.73
CA VAL A 135 8.43 -4.33 17.47
C VAL A 135 8.34 -5.13 16.19
N PHE A 136 7.53 -6.18 16.19
CA PHE A 136 7.16 -6.89 14.99
C PHE A 136 5.64 -6.89 14.89
N THR A 137 5.15 -6.49 13.72
CA THR A 137 3.72 -6.43 13.43
C THR A 137 3.46 -7.10 12.09
N LEU A 138 2.49 -8.01 12.07
CA LEU A 138 1.88 -8.49 10.85
C LEU A 138 0.39 -8.17 10.89
N THR A 139 -0.03 -7.33 9.95
CA THR A 139 -1.40 -6.88 9.78
C THR A 139 -1.99 -7.55 8.55
N HIS A 140 -3.17 -8.16 8.69
CA HIS A 140 -3.99 -8.60 7.58
C HIS A 140 -5.43 -8.15 7.81
N ILE A 141 -5.92 -7.28 6.94
CA ILE A 141 -7.25 -6.68 7.02
C ILE A 141 -7.99 -7.02 5.73
N THR A 142 -9.17 -7.61 5.87
CA THR A 142 -10.14 -7.71 4.79
C THR A 142 -11.33 -6.83 5.12
N TRP A 143 -11.66 -5.90 4.24
CA TRP A 143 -12.92 -5.18 4.25
C TRP A 143 -13.81 -5.69 3.11
N ARG A 144 -15.07 -5.96 3.40
CA ARG A 144 -16.07 -6.37 2.41
C ARG A 144 -17.33 -5.52 2.56
N ASP A 145 -17.56 -4.65 1.60
CA ASP A 145 -18.79 -3.88 1.45
C ASP A 145 -19.96 -4.83 1.16
N SER A 146 -20.68 -5.18 2.20
CA SER A 146 -21.71 -6.21 2.17
C SER A 146 -23.07 -5.63 1.82
N ASN A 147 -23.25 -4.31 1.97
CA ASN A 147 -24.50 -3.62 1.69
C ASN A 147 -24.44 -2.71 0.43
N GLY A 148 -23.26 -2.56 -0.18
CA GLY A 148 -23.03 -1.83 -1.42
C GLY A 148 -23.01 -0.31 -1.27
N ASN A 149 -22.82 0.22 -0.07
CA ASN A 149 -22.84 1.67 0.19
C ASN A 149 -21.47 2.35 0.00
N GLY A 150 -20.40 1.56 -0.21
CA GLY A 150 -19.02 2.05 -0.33
C GLY A 150 -18.44 2.64 0.96
N VAL A 151 -19.07 2.39 2.11
CA VAL A 151 -18.70 2.91 3.43
C VAL A 151 -18.40 1.74 4.35
N PRO A 152 -17.23 1.71 5.01
CA PRO A 152 -16.95 0.63 5.93
C PRO A 152 -17.88 0.64 7.16
N ASP A 153 -18.66 -0.43 7.32
CA ASP A 153 -19.61 -0.60 8.43
C ASP A 153 -19.15 -1.62 9.50
N PRO A 154 -19.66 -1.54 10.74
CA PRO A 154 -19.43 -2.57 11.74
C PRO A 154 -19.79 -3.98 11.24
N GLY A 155 -18.84 -4.92 11.31
CA GLY A 155 -19.01 -6.29 10.81
C GLY A 155 -18.52 -6.52 9.37
N GLU A 156 -18.14 -5.47 8.65
CA GLU A 156 -17.56 -5.58 7.31
C GLU A 156 -16.03 -5.72 7.31
N PHE A 157 -15.40 -5.37 8.44
CA PHE A 157 -13.99 -5.62 8.68
C PHE A 157 -13.81 -7.00 9.30
N THR A 158 -12.98 -7.81 8.67
CA THR A 158 -12.33 -8.95 9.30
C THR A 158 -10.86 -8.61 9.42
N SER A 159 -10.40 -8.32 10.64
CA SER A 159 -8.97 -8.28 10.93
C SER A 159 -8.55 -9.62 11.53
N GLU A 160 -7.57 -10.25 10.91
CA GLU A 160 -6.83 -11.34 11.52
C GLU A 160 -5.48 -10.76 11.95
N VAL A 161 -5.41 -10.17 13.14
CA VAL A 161 -4.10 -9.74 13.68
C VAL A 161 -3.32 -11.00 14.01
N SER A 162 -2.31 -11.33 13.21
CA SER A 162 -1.48 -12.50 13.48
C SER A 162 -0.05 -12.05 13.78
N GLN A 163 0.22 -11.92 15.09
CA GLN A 163 1.49 -11.63 15.75
C GLN A 163 1.89 -10.14 15.83
N PHE A 164 1.60 -9.56 16.99
CA PHE A 164 2.25 -8.37 17.51
C PHE A 164 3.23 -8.79 18.61
N ARG A 165 4.50 -8.40 18.49
CA ARG A 165 5.52 -8.72 19.49
C ARG A 165 6.34 -7.47 19.79
N VAL A 166 6.39 -7.10 21.06
CA VAL A 166 7.27 -6.06 21.58
C VAL A 166 8.33 -6.71 22.45
N THR A 167 9.58 -6.28 22.29
CA THR A 167 10.69 -6.59 23.20
C THR A 167 11.22 -5.29 23.77
N CYS A 168 11.25 -5.19 25.09
CA CYS A 168 11.81 -4.07 25.84
C CYS A 168 13.16 -4.48 26.45
N PRO A 169 14.03 -3.51 26.79
CA PRO A 169 15.27 -3.77 27.52
C PRO A 169 15.07 -4.26 28.96
#